data_AF-A0A433UNQ2-F1
#
_entry.id   AF-A0A433UNQ2-F1
#
_cell.length_a   1.000
_cell.length_b   1.000
_cell.length_c   1.000
_cell.angle_alpha   90.00
_cell.angle_beta   90.00
_cell.angle_gamma   90.00
#
_symmetry.space_group_name_H-M   'P 1'
#
loop_
_entity.id
_entity.type
_entity.pdbx_description
1 polymer ?
#
loop_
_entity_poly.entity_id
_entity_poly.type
_entity_poly.pdbx_seq_one_letter_code
_entity_poly.pdbx_strand_id
1 'polypeptide(L)'
;MLVVVVYDIPDDKRRTKLSNFLEGYGRRVQFSVFECFLNLEEMRQLYINVRKLVKPEQDSVRLYWISQEAVERVLTIGGEAPQPPPNYYVI
;
A
#
# COMPACT_ATOMS: atom_id res chain seq x y z
N MET A 1 -4.44 9.78 -5.97
CA MET A 1 -5.01 9.76 -4.60
C MET A 1 -4.20 8.78 -3.78
N LEU A 2 -4.30 8.79 -2.46
CA LEU A 2 -3.57 7.85 -1.63
C LEU A 2 -4.40 6.57 -1.44
N VAL A 3 -3.78 5.41 -1.65
CA VAL A 3 -4.32 4.11 -1.31
C VAL A 3 -3.48 3.52 -0.19
N VAL A 4 -4.10 3.30 0.96
CA VAL A 4 -3.45 2.63 2.08
C VAL A 4 -3.75 1.14 1.99
N VAL A 5 -2.72 0.33 1.78
CA VAL A 5 -2.81 -1.13 1.77
C VAL A 5 -2.35 -1.64 3.12
N VAL A 6 -3.26 -2.28 3.86
CA VAL A 6 -2.94 -2.95 5.11
C VAL A 6 -3.12 -4.44 4.93
N TYR A 7 -2.21 -5.24 5.51
CA TYR A 7 -2.34 -6.68 5.48
C TYR A 7 -2.03 -7.33 6.82
N ASP A 8 -2.63 -8.49 7.03
CA ASP A 8 -2.31 -9.42 8.11
C ASP A 8 -2.17 -10.80 7.48
N ILE A 9 -0.92 -11.30 7.45
CA ILE A 9 -0.54 -12.52 6.75
C ILE A 9 0.37 -13.34 7.67
N PRO A 10 -0.10 -14.48 8.18
CA PRO A 10 0.66 -15.31 9.12
C PRO A 10 1.83 -16.05 8.44
N ASP A 11 1.74 -16.32 7.13
CA ASP A 11 2.77 -17.01 6.37
C ASP A 11 3.87 -16.05 5.88
N ASP A 12 5.09 -16.25 6.36
CA ASP A 12 6.22 -15.38 6.05
C ASP A 12 6.55 -15.33 4.54
N LYS A 13 6.40 -16.45 3.81
CA LYS A 13 6.71 -16.49 2.38
C LYS A 13 5.70 -15.68 1.58
N ARG A 14 4.41 -15.80 1.87
CA ARG A 14 3.34 -15.00 1.25
C ARG A 14 3.47 -13.53 1.63
N ARG A 15 3.77 -13.23 2.90
CA ARG A 15 3.98 -11.86 3.39
C ARG A 15 5.14 -11.18 2.65
N THR A 16 6.30 -11.84 2.55
CA THR A 16 7.44 -11.30 1.81
C THR A 16 7.13 -11.13 0.33
N LYS A 17 6.45 -12.10 -0.29
CA LYS A 17 6.05 -12.01 -1.70
C LYS A 17 5.12 -10.81 -1.95
N LEU A 18 4.13 -10.60 -1.08
CA LEU A 18 3.23 -9.45 -1.18
C LEU A 18 3.97 -8.13 -0.94
N SER A 19 4.84 -8.07 0.09
CA SER A 19 5.66 -6.90 0.38
C SER A 19 6.50 -6.49 -0.84
N ASN A 20 7.26 -7.41 -1.41
CA ASN A 20 8.11 -7.15 -2.57
C ASN A 20 7.30 -6.70 -3.80
N PHE A 21 6.08 -7.24 -3.95
CA PHE A 21 5.18 -6.81 -5.01
C PHE A 21 4.68 -5.38 -4.80
N LEU A 22 4.30 -5.02 -3.56
CA LEU A 22 3.79 -3.70 -3.21
C LEU A 22 4.87 -2.59 -3.27
N GLU A 23 6.14 -2.92 -3.09
CA GLU A 23 7.27 -1.99 -3.29
C GLU A 23 7.33 -1.42 -4.71
N GLY A 24 6.75 -2.11 -5.70
CA GLY A 24 6.61 -1.59 -7.06
C GLY A 24 5.47 -0.56 -7.25
N TYR A 25 4.58 -0.41 -6.28
CA TYR A 25 3.39 0.46 -6.35
C TYR A 25 3.43 1.63 -5.37
N GLY A 26 4.23 1.55 -4.33
CA GLY A 26 4.22 2.53 -3.25
C GLY A 26 5.29 2.29 -2.21
N ARG A 27 5.20 3.05 -1.13
CA ARG A 27 6.19 3.03 -0.05
C ARG A 27 5.69 2.18 1.11
N ARG A 28 6.59 1.33 1.63
CA ARG A 28 6.35 0.63 2.89
C ARG A 28 6.55 1.59 4.06
N VAL A 29 5.48 1.88 4.79
CA VAL A 29 5.50 2.83 5.93
C VAL A 29 5.49 2.13 7.28
N GLN A 30 4.96 0.90 7.35
CA GLN A 30 5.07 0.02 8.51
C GLN A 30 5.30 -1.42 8.05
N PHE A 31 5.51 -2.34 9.00
CA PHE A 31 5.78 -3.74 8.68
C PHE A 31 4.69 -4.38 7.81
N SER A 32 3.43 -4.00 8.01
CA SER A 32 2.30 -4.52 7.25
C SER A 32 1.40 -3.44 6.62
N VAL A 33 1.97 -2.26 6.36
CA VAL A 33 1.25 -1.12 5.79
C VAL A 33 2.06 -0.48 4.66
N PHE A 34 1.40 -0.26 3.53
CA PHE A 34 1.92 0.43 2.36
C PHE A 34 1.05 1.62 1.99
N GLU A 35 1.70 2.68 1.54
CA GLU A 35 1.08 3.88 0.98
C GLU A 35 1.38 3.95 -0.51
N CYS A 36 0.34 3.83 -1.34
CA CYS A 36 0.46 3.85 -2.80
C CYS A 36 -0.31 5.03 -3.38
N PHE A 37 0.36 5.93 -4.08
CA PHE A 37 -0.30 7.05 -4.76
C PHE A 37 -0.77 6.61 -6.14
N LEU A 38 -2.04 6.21 -6.22
CA LEU A 38 -2.63 5.59 -7.40
C LEU A 38 -3.89 6.33 -7.84
N ASN A 39 -4.24 6.15 -9.12
CA ASN A 39 -5.58 6.43 -9.63
C ASN A 39 -6.52 5.23 -9.40
N LEU A 40 -7.81 5.42 -9.71
CA LEU A 40 -8.83 4.41 -9.39
C LEU A 40 -8.66 3.11 -10.21
N GLU A 41 -8.18 3.23 -11.45
CA GLU A 41 -7.95 2.06 -12.30
C GLU A 41 -6.73 1.27 -11.82
N GLU A 42 -5.64 1.96 -11.49
CA GLU A 42 -4.46 1.35 -10.87
C GLU A 42 -4.80 0.65 -9.55
N MET A 43 -5.66 1.24 -8.71
CA MET A 43 -6.15 0.59 -7.49
C MET A 43 -6.90 -0.72 -7.79
N ARG A 44 -7.75 -0.75 -8.82
CA ARG A 44 -8.48 -1.97 -9.22
C ARG A 44 -7.52 -3.04 -9.73
N GLN A 45 -6.54 -2.67 -10.56
CA GLN A 45 -5.52 -3.59 -11.02
C GLN A 45 -4.69 -4.13 -9.86
N LEU A 46 -4.31 -3.26 -8.92
CA LEU A 46 -3.62 -3.65 -7.70
C LEU A 46 -4.45 -4.66 -6.90
N TYR A 47 -5.74 -4.40 -6.67
CA TYR A 47 -6.64 -5.31 -5.97
C TYR A 47 -6.69 -6.70 -6.63
N ILE A 48 -6.82 -6.76 -7.95
CA ILE A 48 -6.84 -8.02 -8.71
C ILE A 48 -5.53 -8.78 -8.53
N ASN A 49 -4.40 -8.10 -8.60
CA ASN A 49 -3.08 -8.73 -8.46
C ASN A 49 -2.82 -9.20 -7.03
N VAL A 50 -3.16 -8.39 -6.02
CA VAL A 50 -3.08 -8.78 -4.60
C VAL A 50 -3.90 -10.04 -4.34
N ARG A 51 -5.13 -10.12 -4.87
CA ARG A 51 -6.00 -11.30 -4.72
C ARG A 51 -5.36 -12.60 -5.23
N LYS A 52 -4.49 -12.54 -6.25
CA LYS A 52 -3.74 -13.70 -6.77
C LYS A 52 -2.56 -14.12 -5.89
N LEU A 53 -2.10 -13.24 -4.99
CA LEU A 53 -0.92 -13.44 -4.15
C LEU A 53 -1.27 -13.91 -2.73
N VAL A 54 -2.52 -13.78 -2.31
CA VAL A 54 -2.99 -14.08 -0.96
C VAL A 54 -3.93 -15.29 -0.94
N LYS A 55 -4.10 -15.90 0.24
CA LYS A 55 -5.06 -16.96 0.52
C LYS A 55 -6.20 -16.40 1.39
N PRO A 56 -7.37 -16.06 0.83
CA PRO A 56 -8.44 -15.38 1.57
C PRO A 56 -8.93 -16.09 2.84
N GLU A 57 -8.70 -17.39 2.96
CA GLU A 57 -9.09 -18.19 4.14
C GLU A 57 -8.15 -17.98 5.34
N GLN A 58 -6.95 -17.42 5.11
CA GLN A 58 -5.90 -17.24 6.13
C GLN A 58 -5.38 -15.81 6.20
N ASP A 59 -5.46 -15.08 5.09
CA ASP A 59 -4.83 -13.79 4.88
C ASP A 59 -5.91 -12.71 4.81
N SER A 60 -5.66 -11.59 5.48
CA SER A 60 -6.56 -10.43 5.46
C SER A 60 -5.85 -9.24 4.83
N VAL A 61 -6.34 -8.73 3.71
CA VAL A 61 -5.82 -7.52 3.07
C VAL A 61 -6.93 -6.52 2.81
N ARG A 62 -6.69 -5.25 3.11
CA ARG A 62 -7.64 -4.15 2.87
C ARG A 62 -6.94 -3.02 2.14
N LEU A 63 -7.66 -2.41 1.19
CA LEU A 63 -7.20 -1.23 0.45
C LEU A 63 -8.18 -0.09 0.78
N TYR A 64 -7.67 0.97 1.39
CA TYR A 64 -8.45 2.16 1.72
C TYR A 64 -8.13 3.26 0.74
N TRP A 65 -9.15 3.78 0.06
CA TRP A 65 -9.04 4.96 -0.77
C TRP A 65 -9.13 6.21 0.11
N ILE A 66 -8.09 7.03 0.10
CA ILE A 66 -8.00 8.26 0.87
C ILE A 66 -7.95 9.43 -0.13
N SER A 67 -8.95 10.32 -0.03
CA SER A 67 -8.98 11.54 -0.85
C SER A 67 -7.84 12.48 -0.47
N GLN A 68 -7.46 13.37 -1.38
CA GLN A 68 -6.39 14.34 -1.14
C GLN A 68 -6.67 15.20 0.10
N GLU A 69 -7.90 15.64 0.29
CA GLU A 69 -8.34 16.40 1.47
C GLU A 69 -8.19 15.60 2.78
N ALA A 70 -8.41 14.28 2.73
CA ALA A 70 -8.24 13.41 3.88
C ALA A 70 -6.75 13.12 4.16
N VAL A 71 -5.90 13.10 3.13
CA VAL A 71 -4.43 13.00 3.28
C VAL A 71 -3.89 14.16 4.10
N GLU A 72 -4.37 15.39 3.87
CA GLU A 72 -3.97 16.59 4.62
C GLU A 72 -4.32 16.52 6.11
N ARG A 73 -5.23 15.62 6.51
CA ARG A 73 -5.66 15.41 7.90
C ARG A 73 -4.96 14.24 8.57
N VAL A 74 -4.03 13.55 7.89
CA VAL A 74 -3.29 12.43 8.47
C VAL A 74 -2.34 12.97 9.54
N LEU A 75 -2.43 12.39 10.73
CA LEU A 75 -1.51 12.66 11.83
C LEU A 75 -0.55 11.49 11.98
N THR A 76 0.74 11.78 11.99
CA THR A 76 1.81 10.78 12.10
C THR A 76 2.58 10.97 13.41
N ILE A 77 2.82 9.88 14.13
CA ILE A 77 3.70 9.85 15.30
C ILE A 77 4.93 9.01 14.94
N GLY A 78 6.07 9.69 14.73
CA GLY A 78 7.31 9.07 14.27
C GLY A 78 7.29 8.76 12.77
N GLY A 79 8.41 8.98 12.09
CA GLY A 79 8.49 8.85 10.63
C GLY A 79 7.93 10.07 9.88
N GLU A 80 7.80 9.93 8.57
CA GLU A 80 7.35 10.99 7.67
C GLU A 80 5.84 10.91 7.45
N ALA A 81 5.21 12.08 7.23
CA ALA A 81 3.83 12.13 6.76
C ALA A 81 3.69 11.51 5.36
N PRO A 82 2.48 11.11 4.94
CA PRO A 82 2.26 10.59 3.59
C PRO A 82 2.67 11.63 2.54
N GLN A 83 3.57 11.24 1.64
CA GLN A 83 4.08 12.12 0.58
C GLN A 83 3.94 11.46 -0.78
N PRO A 84 3.40 12.17 -1.78
CA PRO A 84 3.36 11.66 -3.14
C PRO A 84 4.78 11.44 -3.67
N PRO A 85 4.97 10.54 -4.65
CA PRO A 85 6.27 10.34 -5.26
C PRO A 85 6.79 11.65 -5.88
N PRO A 86 8.11 11.89 -5.84
CA PRO A 86 8.69 13.08 -6.43
C PRO A 86 8.51 13.09 -7.95
N ASN A 87 8.40 14.28 -8.54
CA ASN A 87 8.23 14.45 -9.98
C ASN A 87 9.49 14.06 -10.80
N TYR A 88 10.64 13.98 -10.14
CA TYR A 88 11.92 13.64 -10.75
C TYR A 88 12.80 12.88 -9.75
N TYR A 89 13.53 11.89 -10.25
CA TYR A 89 14.59 11.22 -9.53
C TYR A 89 15.91 11.67 -10.16
N VAL A 90 16.80 12.28 -9.37
CA VAL A 90 18.16 12.58 -9.81
C VAL A 90 18.98 11.31 -9.57
N ILE A 91 19.47 10.71 -10.66
CA ILE A 91 20.32 9.52 -10.66
C ILE A 91 21.77 9.97 -10.85
#